data_AF-A0A966JVB1-F1
#
_entry.id   AF-A0A966JVB1-F1
#
_cell.length_a   1.000
_cell.length_b   1.000
_cell.length_c   1.000
_cell.angle_alpha   90.00
_cell.angle_beta   90.00
_cell.angle_gamma   90.00
#
_symmetry.space_group_name_H-M   'P 1'
#
loop_
_entity.id
_entity.type
_entity.pdbx_description
1 polymer ?
#
loop_
_entity_poly.entity_id
_entity_poly.type
_entity_poly.pdbx_seq_one_letter_code
_entity_poly.pdbx_strand_id
1 'polypeptide(L)'
;NRLDHELGNLAVLFLPELRRIHVELRVAGARVFRIDAHEQPDTGLQFSCKTGDIVGLMPFGGDAHGVTTSGLQWALSNDTLAVNSSRGISNRATRDDVVVTLRHGRLLVTVTDGATHATA
;
A
#
# COMPACT_ATOMS: atom_id res chain seq x y z
N ASN A 1 -16.93 -14.81 -1.48
CA ASN A 1 -15.62 -14.25 -1.88
C ASN A 1 -14.61 -15.40 -1.94
N ARG A 2 -13.77 -15.48 -2.98
CA ARG A 2 -12.78 -16.55 -3.19
C ARG A 2 -11.40 -15.98 -2.88
N LEU A 3 -10.92 -16.18 -1.65
CA LEU A 3 -9.67 -15.58 -1.15
C LEU A 3 -8.46 -15.91 -2.03
N ASP A 4 -8.42 -17.13 -2.56
CA ASP A 4 -7.39 -17.60 -3.49
C ASP A 4 -7.34 -16.76 -4.78
N HIS A 5 -8.49 -16.36 -5.31
CA HIS A 5 -8.54 -15.49 -6.49
C HIS A 5 -7.96 -14.11 -6.18
N GLU A 6 -8.26 -13.55 -5.00
CA GLU A 6 -7.77 -12.22 -4.62
C GLU A 6 -6.27 -12.21 -4.37
N LEU A 7 -5.74 -13.25 -3.73
CA LEU A 7 -4.29 -13.41 -3.58
C LEU A 7 -3.59 -13.53 -4.94
N GLY A 8 -4.19 -14.25 -5.89
CA GLY A 8 -3.69 -14.33 -7.27
C GLY A 8 -3.66 -12.96 -7.97
N ASN A 9 -4.74 -12.19 -7.87
CA ASN A 9 -4.82 -10.85 -8.46
C ASN A 9 -3.77 -9.89 -7.87
N LEU A 10 -3.56 -9.94 -6.56
CA LEU A 10 -2.53 -9.12 -5.89
C LEU A 10 -1.11 -9.51 -6.34
N ALA A 11 -0.85 -10.80 -6.52
CA ALA A 11 0.46 -11.28 -6.98
C ALA A 11 0.81 -10.78 -8.39
N VAL A 12 -0.18 -10.67 -9.29
CA VAL A 12 -0.01 -10.19 -10.68
C VAL A 12 0.57 -8.77 -10.71
N LEU A 13 0.27 -7.92 -9.71
CA LEU A 13 0.81 -6.57 -9.65
C LEU A 13 2.36 -6.58 -9.70
N PHE A 14 3.01 -7.59 -9.13
CA PHE A 14 4.47 -7.68 -9.07
C PHE A 14 5.12 -8.41 -10.24
N LEU A 15 4.40 -8.64 -11.35
CA LEU A 15 4.97 -9.16 -12.58
C LEU A 15 6.05 -8.20 -13.14
N PRO A 16 7.22 -8.71 -13.58
CA PRO A 16 8.29 -7.90 -14.17
C PRO A 16 7.83 -7.01 -15.34
N GLU A 17 6.87 -7.49 -16.12
CA GLU A 17 6.32 -6.81 -17.30
C GLU A 17 5.58 -5.52 -16.93
N LEU A 18 5.03 -5.44 -15.71
CA LEU A 18 4.28 -4.27 -15.24
C LEU A 18 5.19 -3.20 -14.64
N ARG A 19 6.51 -3.44 -14.53
CA ARG A 19 7.45 -2.58 -13.78
C ARG A 19 7.39 -1.11 -14.17
N ARG A 20 7.25 -0.81 -15.46
CA ARG A 20 7.22 0.55 -16.02
C ARG A 20 5.82 1.09 -16.28
N ILE A 21 4.80 0.39 -15.79
CA ILE A 21 3.40 0.75 -16.00
C ILE A 21 2.79 1.06 -14.64
N HIS A 22 2.05 2.16 -14.58
CA HIS A 22 1.20 2.45 -13.43
C HIS A 22 -0.01 1.53 -13.47
N VAL A 23 -0.15 0.68 -12.46
CA VAL A 23 -1.24 -0.30 -12.36
C VAL A 23 -1.99 -0.06 -11.07
N GLU A 24 -3.30 0.07 -11.19
CA GLU A 24 -4.25 0.15 -10.07
C GLU A 24 -5.21 -1.03 -10.17
N LEU A 25 -5.26 -1.87 -9.15
CA LEU A 25 -6.27 -2.92 -9.03
C LEU A 25 -7.45 -2.37 -8.23
N ARG A 26 -8.68 -2.61 -8.72
CA ARG A 26 -9.93 -2.25 -8.01
C ARG A 26 -10.63 -3.51 -7.58
N VAL A 27 -10.71 -3.73 -6.28
CA VAL A 27 -11.23 -4.98 -5.73
C VAL A 27 -11.82 -4.79 -4.33
N ALA A 28 -12.95 -5.45 -4.06
CA ALA A 28 -13.66 -5.37 -2.79
C ALA A 28 -13.91 -3.93 -2.27
N GLY A 29 -14.15 -2.97 -3.18
CA GLY A 29 -14.34 -1.56 -2.84
C GLY A 29 -13.06 -0.78 -2.53
N ALA A 30 -11.88 -1.42 -2.65
CA ALA A 30 -10.58 -0.80 -2.46
C ALA A 30 -9.87 -0.54 -3.79
N ARG A 31 -8.99 0.47 -3.79
CA ARG A 31 -7.93 0.65 -4.79
C ARG A 31 -6.65 0.05 -4.22
N VAL A 32 -5.90 -0.66 -5.04
CA VAL A 32 -4.64 -1.31 -4.63
C VAL A 32 -3.54 -0.94 -5.61
N PHE A 33 -2.41 -0.53 -5.04
CA PHE A 33 -1.19 -0.17 -5.75
C PHE A 33 -0.02 -1.00 -5.25
N ARG A 34 1.07 -0.99 -6.02
CA ARG A 34 2.35 -1.57 -5.64
C ARG A 34 3.43 -0.51 -5.56
N ILE A 35 4.39 -0.75 -4.68
CA ILE A 35 5.73 -0.14 -4.70
C ILE A 35 6.72 -1.29 -4.73
N ASP A 36 7.62 -1.29 -5.71
CA ASP A 36 8.63 -2.33 -5.89
C ASP A 36 10.02 -1.71 -5.90
N ALA A 37 10.69 -1.79 -4.74
CA ALA A 37 12.04 -1.29 -4.51
C ALA A 37 13.08 -2.43 -4.46
N HIS A 38 12.79 -3.58 -5.10
CA HIS A 38 13.72 -4.71 -5.13
C HIS A 38 14.88 -4.48 -6.11
N GLU A 39 14.60 -3.94 -7.31
CA GLU A 39 15.61 -3.65 -8.34
C GLU A 39 16.00 -2.17 -8.42
N GLN A 40 15.08 -1.27 -8.05
CA GLN A 40 15.30 0.17 -8.00
C GLN A 40 15.02 0.66 -6.58
N PRO A 41 16.06 0.71 -5.72
CA PRO A 41 15.94 1.27 -4.38
C PRO A 41 15.43 2.70 -4.38
N ASP A 42 14.88 3.13 -3.24
CA ASP A 42 14.45 4.52 -3.00
C ASP A 42 13.35 5.00 -3.97
N THR A 43 12.32 4.16 -4.16
CA THR A 43 11.15 4.49 -5.00
C THR A 43 9.92 4.82 -4.15
N GLY A 44 8.84 5.28 -4.78
CA GLY A 44 7.63 5.67 -4.08
C GLY A 44 6.40 5.81 -4.95
N LEU A 45 5.30 6.10 -4.27
CA LEU A 45 3.98 6.28 -4.84
C LEU A 45 3.34 7.51 -4.20
N GLN A 46 2.76 8.36 -5.04
CA GLN A 46 1.81 9.39 -4.63
C GLN A 46 0.44 9.07 -5.20
N PHE A 47 -0.60 9.19 -4.40
CA PHE A 47 -1.97 8.94 -4.82
C PHE A 47 -2.95 9.87 -4.10
N SER A 48 -4.01 10.25 -4.81
CA SER A 48 -5.11 11.01 -4.24
C SER A 48 -6.12 10.10 -3.54
N CYS A 49 -6.69 10.57 -2.45
CA CYS A 49 -7.70 9.95 -1.60
C CYS A 49 -8.58 11.03 -0.96
N LYS A 50 -9.49 10.66 -0.07
CA LYS A 50 -10.19 11.63 0.79
C LYS A 50 -9.59 11.60 2.18
N THR A 51 -9.48 12.75 2.82
CA THR A 51 -9.23 12.83 4.24
C THR A 51 -10.24 11.95 4.99
N GLY A 52 -9.75 11.04 5.83
CA GLY A 52 -10.54 10.05 6.53
C GLY A 52 -10.50 8.65 5.91
N ASP A 53 -10.10 8.49 4.65
CA ASP A 53 -9.95 7.17 4.00
C ASP A 53 -8.97 6.27 4.76
N ILE A 54 -9.21 4.96 4.69
CA ILE A 54 -8.35 3.95 5.29
C ILE A 54 -7.25 3.59 4.29
N VAL A 55 -5.99 3.69 4.74
CA VAL A 55 -4.81 3.33 3.96
C VAL A 55 -4.10 2.15 4.63
N GLY A 56 -3.97 1.04 3.91
CA GLY A 56 -3.21 -0.13 4.37
C GLY A 56 -1.86 -0.22 3.69
N LEU A 57 -0.81 -0.55 4.45
CA LEU A 57 0.56 -0.77 3.96
C LEU A 57 0.99 -2.18 4.35
N MET A 58 1.22 -3.05 3.37
CA MET A 58 1.51 -4.47 3.59
C MET A 58 2.75 -4.90 2.81
N PRO A 59 3.81 -5.39 3.46
CA PRO A 59 4.96 -5.97 2.77
C PRO A 59 4.54 -7.16 1.91
N PHE A 60 5.18 -7.36 0.76
CA PHE A 60 4.83 -8.46 -0.16
C PHE A 60 6.04 -9.33 -0.53
N GLY A 61 6.01 -10.59 -0.08
CA GLY A 61 7.05 -11.59 -0.34
C GLY A 61 8.39 -11.27 0.32
N GLY A 62 8.36 -10.61 1.48
CA GLY A 62 9.52 -10.22 2.30
C GLY A 62 9.22 -8.95 3.09
N ASP A 63 10.14 -8.56 3.97
CA ASP A 63 10.04 -7.31 4.72
C ASP A 63 10.18 -6.09 3.79
N ALA A 64 9.56 -4.99 4.20
CA ALA A 64 9.67 -3.69 3.52
C ALA A 64 10.48 -2.74 4.40
N HIS A 65 11.61 -2.26 3.90
CA HIS A 65 12.57 -1.47 4.68
C HIS A 65 12.59 -0.01 4.27
N GLY A 66 12.73 0.87 5.25
CA GLY A 66 12.83 2.30 5.06
C GLY A 66 11.52 2.94 4.58
N VAL A 67 10.38 2.39 5.02
CA VAL A 67 9.06 2.92 4.68
C VAL A 67 8.89 4.29 5.34
N THR A 68 8.61 5.30 4.51
CA THR A 68 8.31 6.66 4.97
C THR A 68 7.00 7.13 4.37
N THR A 69 6.17 7.78 5.18
CA THR A 69 4.84 8.23 4.73
C THR A 69 4.56 9.68 5.08
N SER A 70 3.75 10.33 4.25
CA SER A 70 3.20 11.66 4.48
C SER A 70 1.72 11.68 4.15
N GLY A 71 0.94 12.47 4.90
CA GLY A 71 -0.51 12.53 4.76
C GLY A 71 -1.28 11.42 5.49
N LEU A 72 -0.61 10.69 6.39
CA LEU A 72 -1.21 9.61 7.19
C LEU A 72 -1.18 9.93 8.69
N GLN A 73 -2.21 9.50 9.42
CA GLN A 73 -2.37 9.72 10.86
C GLN A 73 -1.27 9.05 11.67
N TRP A 74 -0.95 7.80 11.34
CA TRP A 74 0.17 7.06 11.91
C TRP A 74 1.33 7.10 10.92
N ALA A 75 2.01 8.25 10.85
CA ALA A 75 3.12 8.45 9.93
C ALA A 75 4.29 7.48 10.22
N LEU A 76 4.94 7.01 9.17
CA LEU A 76 6.13 6.16 9.23
C LEU A 76 7.34 7.00 8.84
N SER A 77 8.48 6.77 9.49
CA SER A 77 9.71 7.52 9.23
C SER A 77 10.90 6.56 9.17
N ASN A 78 11.23 6.12 7.94
CA ASN A 78 12.29 5.15 7.68
C ASN A 78 12.12 3.83 8.47
N ASP A 79 10.88 3.39 8.64
CA ASP A 79 10.57 2.20 9.42
C ASP A 79 10.76 0.91 8.62
N THR A 80 10.90 -0.22 9.32
CA THR A 80 10.74 -1.55 8.73
C THR A 80 9.35 -2.07 9.04
N LEU A 81 8.65 -2.54 8.01
CA LEU A 81 7.42 -3.31 8.15
C LEU A 81 7.76 -4.79 7.91
N ALA A 82 7.63 -5.60 8.96
CA ALA A 82 7.86 -7.04 8.88
C ALA A 82 6.70 -7.73 8.16
N VAL A 83 6.99 -8.69 7.29
CA VAL A 83 5.99 -9.39 6.45
C VAL A 83 4.92 -10.14 7.27
N ASN A 84 5.25 -10.51 8.50
CA ASN A 84 4.39 -11.24 9.43
C ASN A 84 3.82 -10.34 10.55
N SER A 85 3.81 -9.02 10.34
CA SER A 85 3.25 -8.03 11.27
C SER A 85 2.02 -7.34 10.70
N SER A 86 1.18 -6.78 11.57
CA SER A 86 0.06 -5.92 11.20
C SER A 86 0.40 -4.43 11.22
N ARG A 87 1.65 -4.05 11.52
CA ARG A 87 2.08 -2.65 11.50
C ARG A 87 1.89 -2.05 10.11
N GLY A 88 1.23 -0.90 10.03
CA GLY A 88 0.95 -0.20 8.77
C GLY A 88 -0.43 -0.52 8.18
N ILE A 89 -1.15 -1.51 8.72
CA ILE A 89 -2.54 -1.80 8.35
C ILE A 89 -3.48 -0.81 9.07
N SER A 90 -4.57 -0.44 8.40
CA SER A 90 -5.63 0.43 8.92
C SER A 90 -5.16 1.83 9.32
N ASN A 91 -4.23 2.40 8.55
CA ASN A 91 -3.86 3.81 8.69
C ASN A 91 -4.99 4.72 8.19
N ARG A 92 -4.94 6.01 8.50
CA ARG A 92 -5.96 6.97 8.08
C ARG A 92 -5.34 8.13 7.33
N ALA A 93 -5.88 8.47 6.17
CA ALA A 93 -5.51 9.67 5.44
C ALA A 93 -5.90 10.92 6.23
N THR A 94 -4.96 11.85 6.41
CA THR A 94 -5.19 13.16 7.05
C THR A 94 -5.18 14.30 6.04
N ARG A 95 -4.98 13.97 4.76
CA ARG A 95 -4.94 14.86 3.61
C ARG A 95 -5.56 14.13 2.41
N ASP A 96 -5.92 14.87 1.38
CA ASP A 96 -6.49 14.30 0.15
C ASP A 96 -5.42 13.75 -0.81
N ASP A 97 -4.15 13.85 -0.44
CA ASP A 97 -3.01 13.24 -1.13
C ASP A 97 -2.07 12.59 -0.12
N VAL A 98 -1.66 11.36 -0.41
CA VAL A 98 -0.74 10.57 0.40
C VAL A 98 0.50 10.22 -0.41
N VAL A 99 1.65 10.27 0.24
CA VAL A 99 2.93 9.84 -0.32
C VAL A 99 3.49 8.71 0.52
N VAL A 100 3.95 7.65 -0.15
CA VAL A 100 4.63 6.51 0.46
C VAL A 100 5.93 6.27 -0.30
N THR A 101 7.05 6.21 0.41
CA THR A 101 8.34 5.84 -0.18
C THR A 101 8.88 4.58 0.50
N LEU A 102 9.71 3.85 -0.25
CA LEU A 102 10.28 2.56 0.14
C LEU A 102 11.72 2.49 -0.33
N ARG A 103 12.63 2.12 0.59
CA ARG A 103 14.05 1.96 0.25
C ARG A 103 14.35 0.60 -0.35
N HIS A 104 13.81 -0.47 0.22
CA HIS A 104 14.06 -1.84 -0.23
C HIS A 104 12.87 -2.76 0.04
N GLY A 105 12.66 -3.72 -0.86
CA GLY A 105 11.58 -4.70 -0.77
C GLY A 105 10.36 -4.33 -1.61
N ARG A 106 9.19 -4.87 -1.25
CA ARG A 106 7.94 -4.65 -1.97
C ARG A 106 6.81 -4.32 -1.00
N LEU A 107 5.93 -3.42 -1.41
CA LEU A 107 4.82 -2.95 -0.59
C LEU A 107 3.54 -2.89 -1.41
N LEU A 108 2.45 -3.48 -0.89
CA LEU A 108 1.09 -3.22 -1.34
C LEU A 108 0.54 -2.03 -0.55
N VAL A 109 -0.11 -1.13 -1.28
CA VAL A 109 -0.81 0.03 -0.70
C VAL A 109 -2.29 -0.09 -1.06
N THR A 110 -3.15 -0.17 -0.06
CA THR A 110 -4.62 -0.19 -0.25
C THR A 110 -5.24 1.13 0.17
N VAL A 111 -6.30 1.54 -0.51
CA VAL A 111 -7.11 2.72 -0.17
C VAL A 111 -8.58 2.33 -0.21
N THR A 112 -9.27 2.48 0.92
CA THR A 112 -10.69 2.15 1.09
C THR A 112 -11.43 3.35 1.69
N ASP A 113 -12.68 3.56 1.26
CA ASP A 113 -13.50 4.67 1.75
C ASP A 113 -13.67 4.63 3.28
N GLY A 114 -13.25 5.70 3.95
CA GLY A 114 -13.30 5.83 5.41
C GLY A 114 -14.72 5.89 5.98
N ALA A 115 -15.71 6.36 5.21
CA ALA A 115 -17.11 6.44 5.64
C ALA A 115 -17.75 5.06 5.74
N THR A 116 -17.26 4.07 4.99
CA THR A 116 -17.80 2.70 4.96
C THR A 116 -17.45 1.91 6.24
N HIS A 117 -16.48 2.38 7.02
CA HIS A 117 -16.05 1.78 8.29
C HIS A 117 -16.44 2.57 9.55
N ALA A 118 -17.13 3.71 9.41
CA ALA A 118 -17.59 4.51 10.55
C ALA A 118 -18.95 4.04 11.12
N THR A 119 -19.58 3.04 10.50
CA THR A 119 -20.91 2.51 10.88
C THR A 119 -20.84 1.07 11.41
N ALA A 120 -19.81 0.74 12.18
CA ALA A 120 -19.71 -0.53 12.92
C ALA A 120 -19.56 -0.26 14.41
#